data_AF-A0A926GCZ9-F1
#
_entry.id   AF-A0A926GCZ9-F1
#
_cell.length_a   1.000
_cell.length_b   1.000
_cell.length_c   1.000
_cell.angle_alpha   90.00
_cell.angle_beta   90.00
_cell.angle_gamma   90.00
#
_symmetry.space_group_name_H-M   'P 1'
#
loop_
_entity.id
_entity.type
_entity.pdbx_description
1 polymer ?
#
loop_
_entity_poly.entity_id
_entity_poly.type
_entity_poly.pdbx_seq_one_letter_code
_entity_poly.pdbx_strand_id
1 'polypeptide(L)'
;MGWLKMPLREGVAALQNSIVSELQRNWPALVTLTPDLLGLEYPGETTLDFLEAIRDLTDSGMVTCEAIIISSNDGPRMVDAALTARGRAMFEPKGRAAA
;
A
#
# COMPACT_ATOMS: atom_id res chain seq x y z
N MET A 1 -6.45 0.56 33.18
CA MET A 1 -6.76 0.38 31.75
C MET A 1 -5.47 0.09 31.00
N GLY A 2 -5.29 -1.15 30.54
CA GLY A 2 -4.10 -1.55 29.81
C GLY A 2 -4.17 -1.11 28.36
N TRP A 3 -3.23 -0.28 27.94
CA TRP A 3 -2.97 -0.02 26.54
C TRP A 3 -2.33 -1.29 25.96
N LEU A 4 -3.14 -2.19 25.42
CA LEU A 4 -2.61 -3.15 24.46
C LEU A 4 -2.15 -2.31 23.27
N LYS A 5 -0.85 -1.98 23.22
CA LYS A 5 -0.20 -1.64 21.96
C LYS A 5 -0.44 -2.84 21.05
N MET A 6 -1.36 -2.72 20.09
CA MET A 6 -1.35 -3.64 18.96
C MET A 6 0.07 -3.61 18.40
N PRO A 7 0.72 -4.76 18.17
CA PRO A 7 2.04 -4.76 17.59
C PRO A 7 1.93 -4.07 16.22
N LEU A 8 2.72 -3.00 16.00
CA LEU A 8 2.74 -2.21 14.74
C LEU A 8 2.70 -3.08 13.47
N ARG A 9 3.21 -4.31 13.56
CA ARG A 9 3.28 -5.29 12.46
C ARG A 9 1.92 -5.76 11.91
N GLU A 10 0.86 -5.81 12.71
CA GLU A 10 -0.47 -6.23 12.20
C GLU A 10 -1.12 -5.13 11.33
N GLY A 11 -0.91 -3.86 11.68
CA GLY A 11 -1.42 -2.72 10.92
C GLY A 11 -0.77 -2.60 9.54
N VAL A 12 0.56 -2.72 9.48
CA VAL A 12 1.33 -2.60 8.23
C VAL A 12 0.95 -3.71 7.23
N ALA A 13 0.83 -4.97 7.68
CA ALA A 13 0.47 -6.08 6.79
C ALA A 13 -0.96 -5.93 6.22
N ALA A 14 -1.91 -5.47 7.03
CA ALA A 14 -3.26 -5.17 6.55
C ALA A 14 -3.24 -4.04 5.50
N LEU A 15 -2.42 -3.02 5.72
CA LEU A 15 -2.29 -1.89 4.80
C LEU A 15 -1.61 -2.27 3.48
N GLN A 16 -0.60 -3.15 3.51
CA GLN A 16 -0.01 -3.72 2.30
C GLN A 16 -1.07 -4.43 1.45
N ASN A 17 -1.95 -5.23 2.07
CA ASN A 17 -3.04 -5.89 1.36
C ASN A 17 -4.05 -4.90 0.77
N SER A 18 -4.38 -3.82 1.50
CA SER A 18 -5.26 -2.76 0.99
C SER A 18 -4.65 -2.04 -0.22
N ILE A 19 -3.36 -1.69 -0.17
CA ILE A 19 -2.61 -1.10 -1.28
C ILE A 19 -2.65 -2.04 -2.50
N VAL A 20 -2.28 -3.30 -2.31
CA VAL A 20 -2.27 -4.29 -3.39
C VAL A 20 -3.66 -4.45 -3.99
N SER A 21 -4.70 -4.58 -3.16
CA SER A 21 -6.08 -4.72 -3.62
C SER A 21 -6.52 -3.53 -4.45
N GLU A 22 -6.15 -2.32 -4.05
CA GLU A 22 -6.46 -1.10 -4.80
C GLU A 22 -5.75 -1.08 -6.16
N LEU A 23 -4.46 -1.42 -6.20
CA LEU A 23 -3.71 -1.48 -7.47
C LEU A 23 -4.21 -2.61 -8.38
N GLN A 24 -4.65 -3.73 -7.83
CA GLN A 24 -5.26 -4.83 -8.60
C GLN A 24 -6.58 -4.40 -9.24
N ARG A 25 -7.46 -3.71 -8.50
CA ARG A 25 -8.75 -3.23 -9.00
C ARG A 25 -8.60 -2.26 -10.16
N ASN A 26 -7.54 -1.45 -10.15
CA ASN A 26 -7.31 -0.42 -11.16
C ASN A 26 -6.39 -0.87 -12.29
N TRP A 27 -5.79 -2.07 -12.23
CA TRP A 27 -4.91 -2.56 -13.29
C TRP A 27 -5.63 -2.60 -14.65
N PRO A 28 -5.03 -2.10 -15.76
CA PRO A 28 -3.63 -1.69 -15.93
C PRO A 28 -3.36 -0.18 -15.75
N ALA A 29 -4.24 0.58 -15.12
CA ALA A 29 -4.01 2.00 -14.86
C ALA A 29 -2.98 2.23 -13.75
N LEU A 30 -2.33 3.41 -13.79
CA LEU A 30 -1.51 3.93 -12.71
C LEU A 30 -2.41 4.63 -11.69
N VAL A 31 -2.06 4.52 -10.41
CA VAL A 31 -2.88 5.06 -9.30
C VAL A 31 -2.03 5.95 -8.42
N THR A 32 -2.54 7.14 -8.08
CA THR A 32 -1.97 7.91 -6.97
C THR A 32 -2.57 7.43 -5.65
N LEU A 33 -1.75 6.82 -4.80
CA LEU A 33 -2.16 6.34 -3.48
C LEU A 33 -1.96 7.43 -2.42
N THR A 34 -3.00 7.64 -1.61
CA THR A 34 -2.99 8.49 -0.42
C THR A 34 -3.56 7.71 0.76
N PRO A 35 -3.27 8.09 2.02
CA PRO A 35 -3.91 7.50 3.19
C PRO A 35 -5.44 7.53 3.09
N ASP A 36 -6.00 8.66 2.65
CA ASP A 36 -7.45 8.85 2.51
C ASP A 36 -8.09 7.86 1.52
N LEU A 37 -7.41 7.56 0.41
CA LEU A 37 -7.88 6.59 -0.58
C LEU A 37 -8.02 5.19 0.02
N LEU A 38 -7.20 4.88 1.04
CA LEU A 38 -7.20 3.61 1.75
C LEU A 38 -8.09 3.64 3.01
N GLY A 39 -8.84 4.71 3.22
CA GLY A 39 -9.72 4.89 4.38
C GLY A 39 -8.97 5.13 5.69
N LEU A 40 -7.72 5.59 5.62
CA LEU A 40 -6.94 5.98 6.79
C LEU A 40 -7.14 7.46 7.08
N GLU A 41 -7.30 7.80 8.37
CA GLU A 41 -7.31 9.19 8.80
C GLU A 41 -5.87 9.74 8.85
N TYR A 42 -5.68 10.96 8.33
CA TYR A 42 -4.46 11.74 8.40
C TYR A 42 -4.74 13.11 9.05
N PRO A 43 -3.83 13.65 9.92
CA PRO A 43 -2.53 13.10 10.36
C PRO A 43 -2.61 12.20 11.60
N GLY A 44 -1.67 11.26 11.75
CA GLY A 44 -1.62 10.35 12.92
C GLY A 44 -0.62 9.19 12.79
N GLU A 45 -0.63 8.26 13.76
CA GLU A 45 0.25 7.05 13.78
C GLU A 45 0.13 6.22 12.48
N THR A 46 -1.04 6.23 11.84
CA THR A 46 -1.34 5.63 10.53
C THR A 46 -0.46 6.13 9.38
N THR A 47 0.15 7.30 9.51
CA THR A 47 1.06 7.89 8.50
C THR A 47 2.36 7.11 8.39
N LEU A 48 2.92 6.68 9.53
CA LEU A 48 4.15 5.91 9.55
C LEU A 48 3.91 4.50 9.01
N ASP A 49 2.79 3.88 9.36
CA ASP A 49 2.40 2.57 8.85
C ASP A 49 2.21 2.60 7.33
N PHE A 50 1.64 3.68 6.77
CA PHE A 50 1.51 3.87 5.32
C PHE A 50 2.84 3.98 4.62
N LEU A 51 3.77 4.77 5.16
CA LEU A 51 5.12 4.90 4.63
C LEU A 51 5.90 3.58 4.73
N GLU A 52 5.76 2.84 5.83
CA GLU A 52 6.37 1.53 6.01
C GLU A 52 5.81 0.51 5.00
N ALA A 53 4.48 0.46 4.82
CA ALA A 53 3.84 -0.41 3.86
C ALA A 53 4.29 -0.14 2.41
N ILE A 54 4.34 1.13 2.00
CA ILE A 54 4.84 1.52 0.66
C ILE A 54 6.30 1.12 0.49
N ARG A 55 7.14 1.39 1.50
CA ARG A 55 8.55 1.06 1.46
C ARG A 55 8.73 -0.45 1.29
N ASP A 56 8.08 -1.26 2.11
CA ASP A 56 8.21 -2.72 2.06
C ASP A 56 7.78 -3.29 0.71
N LEU A 57 6.67 -2.79 0.14
CA LEU A 57 6.18 -3.22 -1.18
C LEU A 57 7.11 -2.79 -2.32
N THR A 58 7.74 -1.63 -2.20
CA THR A 58 8.69 -1.11 -3.20
C THR A 58 10.04 -1.83 -3.11
N ASP A 59 10.60 -1.95 -1.90
CA ASP A 59 11.87 -2.62 -1.61
C ASP A 59 11.82 -4.11 -1.98
N SER A 60 10.65 -4.76 -1.84
CA SER A 60 10.44 -6.15 -2.27
C SER A 60 10.15 -6.31 -3.76
N GLY A 61 10.00 -5.20 -4.50
CA GLY A 61 9.73 -5.18 -5.94
C GLY A 61 8.30 -5.62 -6.31
N MET A 62 7.33 -5.50 -5.39
CA MET A 62 5.92 -5.82 -5.66
C MET A 62 5.19 -4.67 -6.34
N VAL A 63 5.55 -3.44 -5.97
CA VAL A 63 4.98 -2.20 -6.50
C VAL A 63 6.10 -1.36 -7.11
N THR A 64 5.77 -0.64 -8.18
CA THR A 64 6.59 0.44 -8.74
C THR A 64 5.77 1.73 -8.72
N CYS A 65 6.44 2.88 -8.64
CA CYS A 65 5.84 4.20 -8.73
C CYS A 65 6.81 5.17 -9.41
N GLU A 66 6.29 6.30 -9.86
CA GLU A 66 7.11 7.41 -10.32
C GLU A 66 7.75 8.15 -9.14
N ALA A 67 6.99 8.45 -8.10
CA ALA A 67 7.46 9.23 -6.97
C ALA A 67 6.75 8.90 -5.66
N ILE A 68 7.47 9.10 -4.55
CA ILE A 68 6.90 9.17 -3.19
C ILE A 68 7.10 10.59 -2.70
N ILE A 69 6.01 11.26 -2.34
CA ILE A 69 6.03 12.65 -1.87
C ILE A 69 5.60 12.67 -0.41
N ILE A 70 6.39 13.34 0.44
CA ILE A 70 6.09 13.54 1.85
C ILE A 70 5.93 15.05 2.06
N SER A 71 4.68 15.50 2.18
CA SER A 71 4.31 16.90 2.40
C SER A 71 3.84 17.11 3.83
N SER A 72 4.20 18.23 4.45
CA SER A 72 3.69 18.61 5.78
C SER A 72 2.22 19.00 5.74
N ASN A 73 1.70 19.42 4.59
CA ASN A 73 0.34 19.96 4.45
C ASN A 73 -0.63 18.96 3.83
N ASP A 74 -0.15 18.08 2.95
CA ASP A 74 -0.99 17.15 2.18
C ASP A 74 -0.77 15.68 2.57
N GLY A 75 0.13 15.42 3.53
CA GLY A 75 0.53 14.08 3.92
C GLY A 75 1.37 13.34 2.87
N PRO A 76 1.64 12.05 3.13
CA PRO A 76 2.39 11.21 2.20
C PRO A 76 1.51 10.75 1.04
N ARG A 77 2.11 10.64 -0.16
CA ARG A 77 1.45 10.09 -1.34
C ARG A 77 2.44 9.33 -2.22
N MET A 78 1.97 8.26 -2.85
CA MET A 78 2.70 7.51 -3.88
C MET A 78 2.07 7.81 -5.23
N VAL A 79 2.82 8.45 -6.12
CA VAL A 79 2.32 8.93 -7.41
C VAL A 79 2.56 7.86 -8.47
N ASP A 80 1.55 7.65 -9.32
CA ASP A 80 1.61 6.75 -10.47
C ASP A 80 2.10 5.34 -10.11
N ALA A 81 1.52 4.79 -9.05
CA ALA A 81 1.82 3.45 -8.55
C ALA A 81 1.12 2.37 -9.39
N ALA A 82 1.81 1.25 -9.58
CA ALA A 82 1.28 0.05 -10.22
C ALA A 82 1.94 -1.22 -9.70
N LEU A 83 1.25 -2.36 -9.84
CA LEU A 83 1.83 -3.67 -9.56
C LEU A 83 2.85 -4.05 -10.62
N THR A 84 4.02 -4.49 -10.17
CA THR A 84 5.00 -5.13 -11.06
C THR A 84 4.49 -6.49 -11.52
N ALA A 85 5.15 -7.11 -12.51
CA ALA A 85 4.82 -8.48 -12.91
C ALA A 85 4.93 -9.47 -11.73
N ARG A 86 5.93 -9.28 -10.86
CA ARG A 86 6.11 -10.06 -9.63
C ARG A 86 4.96 -9.84 -8.65
N GLY A 87 4.57 -8.59 -8.43
CA GLY A 87 3.44 -8.24 -7.57
C GLY A 87 2.15 -8.90 -8.06
N ARG A 88 1.85 -8.79 -9.36
CA ARG A 88 0.68 -9.46 -9.95
C ARG A 88 0.72 -10.97 -9.74
N ALA A 89 1.83 -11.64 -10.04
CA ALA A 89 1.95 -13.08 -9.88
C ALA A 89 1.81 -13.55 -8.41
N MET A 90 2.28 -12.75 -7.45
CA MET A 90 2.18 -13.07 -6.02
C MET A 90 0.74 -12.93 -5.48
N PHE A 91 0.00 -11.94 -5.97
CA PHE A 91 -1.32 -11.58 -5.46
C PHE A 91 -2.46 -12.01 -6.38
N GLU A 92 -2.17 -12.63 -7.52
CA GLU A 92 -3.18 -13.28 -8.35
C GLU A 92 -3.92 -14.34 -7.53
N PRO A 93 -5.27 -14.30 -7.50
CA PRO A 93 -6.03 -15.35 -6.85
C PRO A 93 -5.67 -16.69 -7.51
N LYS A 94 -5.37 -17.71 -6.70
CA LYS A 94 -4.93 -19.07 -7.10
C LYS A 94 -5.87 -19.82 -8.07
N GLY A 95 -6.89 -19.18 -8.65
CA GLY A 95 -7.87 -19.78 -9.55
C GLY A 95 -7.71 -19.45 -11.05
N ARG A 96 -6.69 -18.69 -11.48
CA ARG A 96 -6.49 -18.36 -12.92
C ARG A 96 -5.27 -19.03 -13.56
N ALA A 97 -4.67 -20.01 -12.87
CA ALA A 97 -3.64 -20.89 -13.44
C ALA A 97 -4.26 -22.24 -13.87
N ALA A 98 -5.22 -22.20 -14.80
CA ALA A 98 -5.65 -23.32 -15.66
C ALA A 98 -6.91 -22.87 -16.44
N ALA A 99 -6.71 -22.28 -17.62
CA ALA A 99 -7.71 -22.20 -18.67
C ALA A 99 -6.99 -22.27 -20.02
#